data_AF-A0A7G1KE42-F1
#
_entry.id   AF-A0A7G1KE42-F1
#
_cell.length_a   1.000
_cell.length_b   1.000
_cell.length_c   1.000
_cell.angle_alpha   90.00
_cell.angle_beta   90.00
_cell.angle_gamma   90.00
#
_symmetry.space_group_name_H-M   'P 1'
#
loop_
_entity.id
_entity.type
_entity.pdbx_description
1 polymer ?
#
loop_
_entity_poly.entity_id
_entity_poly.type
_entity_poly.pdbx_seq_one_letter_code
_entity_poly.pdbx_strand_id
1 'polypeptide(L)'
;MGVGVADSAHMSPVSRGRNGKKSKQARTGVPSDAAAGDFADPVEEVLEDVGLQIEGSDFEQMIEDIAATIARFETVDDPVDGEYLAASLLAATYGTPEYDEAFAQMFIGEAEKQSDTGALGFLRCVAVLTAEPSRTAAREAADRLVAAGIEAPEWTAELDEPVTGVEYLRWPAADGQGSVLYGSFERAGRLDGVLLFVDDEDCGAANDLAPFLGEGLAEARRLTDERESAPGEPIPAEEFRWQAQAALDARALHERAILELGLDPEEPEEEDDVPHEVTDVVLRARLRVLPMPDKPLPVHVHPELG
;
A
#
# COMPACT_ATOMS: atom_id res chain seq x y z
N MET A 1 -16.43 -40.79 -11.87
CA MET A 1 -16.49 -39.63 -12.79
C MET A 1 -17.49 -38.66 -12.20
N GLY A 2 -17.00 -37.49 -11.81
CA GLY A 2 -17.76 -36.45 -11.13
C GLY A 2 -16.75 -35.54 -10.42
N VAL A 3 -16.11 -34.67 -11.18
CA VAL A 3 -15.23 -33.60 -10.69
C VAL A 3 -16.15 -32.45 -10.33
N GLY A 4 -16.19 -32.08 -9.04
CA GLY A 4 -16.84 -30.87 -8.57
C GLY A 4 -15.80 -29.77 -8.49
N VAL A 5 -15.92 -28.77 -9.35
CA VAL A 5 -15.21 -27.50 -9.24
C VAL A 5 -15.78 -26.78 -8.02
N ALA A 6 -14.92 -26.47 -7.05
CA ALA A 6 -15.30 -25.63 -5.92
C ALA A 6 -15.27 -24.17 -6.39
N ASP A 7 -16.43 -23.53 -6.32
CA ASP A 7 -16.66 -22.12 -6.63
C ASP A 7 -16.13 -21.31 -5.43
N SER A 8 -15.07 -20.52 -5.64
CA SER A 8 -14.59 -19.53 -4.69
C SER A 8 -15.62 -18.40 -4.63
N ALA A 9 -16.46 -18.40 -3.59
CA ALA A 9 -17.38 -17.31 -3.33
C ALA A 9 -16.59 -16.12 -2.76
N HIS A 10 -16.47 -15.08 -3.60
CA HIS A 10 -15.97 -13.74 -3.31
C HIS A 10 -16.90 -13.02 -2.33
N MET A 11 -16.32 -12.28 -1.38
CA MET A 11 -17.04 -11.48 -0.39
C MET A 11 -16.52 -10.05 -0.46
N SER A 12 -17.31 -9.18 -1.07
CA SER A 12 -17.11 -7.73 -1.17
C SER A 12 -17.09 -7.02 0.19
N PRO A 13 -16.33 -5.94 0.37
CA PRO A 13 -16.46 -5.04 1.51
C PRO A 13 -17.71 -4.14 1.40
N VAL A 14 -18.29 -3.81 2.56
CA VAL A 14 -19.51 -2.99 2.68
C VAL A 14 -19.18 -1.52 2.39
N SER A 15 -19.50 -1.07 1.17
CA SER A 15 -19.34 0.31 0.67
C SER A 15 -20.20 1.33 1.43
N ARG A 16 -19.55 2.39 1.95
CA ARG A 16 -20.19 3.63 2.43
C ARG A 16 -20.33 4.58 1.24
N GLY A 17 -21.53 4.64 0.66
CA GLY A 17 -21.81 5.43 -0.55
C GLY A 17 -21.56 6.94 -0.43
N ARG A 18 -20.82 7.50 -1.40
CA ARG A 18 -20.66 8.95 -1.61
C ARG A 18 -21.04 9.33 -3.04
N ASN A 19 -22.14 10.08 -3.17
CA ASN A 19 -22.66 10.59 -4.45
C ASN A 19 -21.87 11.82 -4.93
N GLY A 20 -21.23 11.75 -6.10
CA GLY A 20 -20.54 12.89 -6.73
C GLY A 20 -20.76 12.95 -8.25
N LYS A 21 -21.51 13.96 -8.70
CA LYS A 21 -21.83 14.25 -10.11
C LYS A 21 -20.60 14.76 -10.88
N LYS A 22 -20.20 14.11 -11.99
CA LYS A 22 -19.20 14.62 -12.93
C LYS A 22 -19.81 15.65 -13.90
N SER A 23 -19.19 16.83 -14.03
CA SER A 23 -19.43 17.77 -15.14
C SER A 23 -18.18 17.93 -16.01
N LYS A 24 -18.34 17.67 -17.30
CA LYS A 24 -17.33 17.93 -18.35
C LYS A 24 -17.09 19.42 -18.53
N GLN A 25 -15.82 19.84 -18.62
CA GLN A 25 -15.48 21.09 -19.31
C GLN A 25 -14.16 20.98 -20.08
N ALA A 26 -14.13 21.75 -21.17
CA ALA A 26 -13.27 21.60 -22.33
C ALA A 26 -11.95 22.36 -22.21
N ARG A 27 -10.91 21.80 -22.85
CA ARG A 27 -9.58 22.40 -23.07
C ARG A 27 -9.66 23.64 -23.97
N THR A 28 -8.91 24.68 -23.61
CA THR A 28 -8.36 25.69 -24.54
C THR A 28 -6.95 26.05 -24.09
N GLY A 29 -5.95 25.77 -24.92
CA GLY A 29 -4.53 26.04 -24.63
C GLY A 29 -4.07 27.43 -25.05
N VAL A 30 -2.89 27.81 -24.53
CA VAL A 30 -1.97 28.84 -25.05
C VAL A 30 -0.54 28.45 -24.60
N PRO A 31 0.51 28.56 -25.44
CA PRO A 31 1.87 28.13 -25.11
C PRO A 31 2.70 29.24 -24.45
N SER A 32 3.65 28.88 -23.59
CA SER A 32 4.63 29.80 -23.02
C SER A 32 6.02 29.16 -23.01
N ASP A 33 6.85 29.56 -23.97
CA ASP A 33 8.30 29.36 -23.99
C ASP A 33 8.98 30.08 -22.80
N ALA A 34 9.76 29.35 -22.00
CA ALA A 34 10.90 29.92 -21.28
C ALA A 34 11.92 28.83 -20.88
N ALA A 35 12.98 28.74 -21.69
CA ALA A 35 14.33 28.21 -21.43
C ALA A 35 14.60 27.59 -20.04
N ALA A 36 14.61 26.25 -20.00
CA ALA A 36 15.21 25.46 -18.93
C ALA A 36 16.72 25.30 -19.18
N GLY A 37 17.51 25.57 -18.13
CA GLY A 37 18.91 25.17 -18.06
C GLY A 37 18.98 23.68 -17.74
N ASP A 38 19.82 22.99 -18.50
CA ASP A 38 20.11 21.56 -18.47
C ASP A 38 20.69 21.13 -17.10
N PHE A 39 19.80 20.63 -16.24
CA PHE A 39 20.12 19.73 -15.13
C PHE A 39 19.23 18.51 -15.34
N ALA A 40 19.79 17.43 -15.89
CA ALA A 40 19.10 16.15 -15.92
C ALA A 40 18.67 15.80 -14.49
N ASP A 41 17.36 15.65 -14.30
CA ASP A 41 16.75 15.34 -13.01
C ASP A 41 17.04 13.86 -12.71
N PRO A 42 17.59 13.49 -11.54
CA PRO A 42 17.79 12.07 -11.18
C PRO A 42 16.50 11.24 -11.26
N VAL A 43 15.32 11.87 -11.25
CA VAL A 43 14.04 11.20 -11.50
C VAL A 43 13.89 10.77 -12.97
N GLU A 44 14.35 11.58 -13.93
CA GLU A 44 14.27 11.28 -15.37
C GLU A 44 15.13 10.06 -15.72
N GLU A 45 16.33 9.95 -15.14
CA GLU A 45 17.24 8.80 -15.30
C GLU A 45 16.64 7.52 -14.67
N VAL A 46 15.93 7.63 -13.54
CA VAL A 46 15.20 6.51 -12.92
C VAL A 46 14.04 6.03 -13.80
N LEU A 47 13.29 6.94 -14.41
CA LEU A 47 12.14 6.60 -15.25
C LEU A 47 12.57 5.95 -16.58
N GLU A 48 13.69 6.41 -17.17
CA GLU A 48 14.28 5.78 -18.35
C GLU A 48 14.75 4.33 -18.06
N ASP A 49 15.29 4.06 -16.87
CA ASP A 49 15.76 2.73 -16.45
C ASP A 49 14.61 1.74 -16.15
N VAL A 50 13.42 2.22 -15.78
CA VAL A 50 12.20 1.38 -15.58
C VAL A 50 11.60 0.91 -16.92
N GLY A 51 12.18 1.31 -18.06
CA GLY A 51 11.64 0.98 -19.39
C GLY A 51 10.38 1.75 -19.75
N LEU A 52 9.98 2.71 -18.91
CA LEU A 52 8.96 3.69 -19.23
C LEU A 52 9.62 4.75 -20.11
N GLN A 53 9.48 4.62 -21.43
CA GLN A 53 9.76 5.73 -22.34
C GLN A 53 8.68 6.79 -22.13
N ILE A 54 8.82 7.57 -21.07
CA ILE A 54 7.92 8.67 -20.75
C ILE A 54 8.32 9.82 -21.67
N GLU A 55 7.51 10.11 -22.69
CA GLU A 55 7.70 11.35 -23.45
C GLU A 55 7.59 12.53 -22.47
N GLY A 56 8.31 13.65 -22.67
CA GLY A 56 8.34 14.74 -21.68
C GLY A 56 6.95 15.26 -21.26
N SER A 57 5.93 15.14 -22.12
CA SER A 57 4.54 15.45 -21.78
C SER A 57 3.88 14.46 -20.81
N ASP A 58 4.30 13.21 -20.81
CA ASP A 58 3.78 12.16 -19.95
C ASP A 58 4.34 12.31 -18.53
N PHE A 59 5.58 12.82 -18.39
CA PHE A 59 6.18 13.11 -17.09
C PHE A 59 5.52 14.31 -16.42
N GLU A 60 5.29 15.40 -17.17
CA GLU A 60 4.54 16.56 -16.67
C GLU A 60 3.14 16.14 -16.20
N GLN A 61 2.45 15.30 -16.96
CA GLN A 61 1.14 14.79 -16.57
C GLN A 61 1.20 13.94 -15.29
N MET A 62 2.23 13.09 -15.15
CA MET A 62 2.43 12.31 -13.92
C MET A 62 2.62 13.21 -12.70
N ILE A 63 3.43 14.27 -12.81
CA ILE A 63 3.63 15.24 -11.72
C ILE A 63 2.32 15.97 -11.40
N GLU A 64 1.52 16.35 -12.41
CA GLU A 64 0.19 16.93 -12.20
C GLU A 64 -0.75 15.96 -11.46
N ASP A 65 -0.73 14.68 -11.81
CA ASP A 65 -1.58 13.65 -11.20
C ASP A 65 -1.17 13.35 -9.74
N ILE A 66 0.14 13.32 -9.48
CA ILE A 66 0.69 13.26 -8.11
C ILE A 66 0.22 14.48 -7.31
N ALA A 67 0.37 15.67 -7.89
CA ALA A 67 0.01 16.90 -7.20
C ALA A 67 -1.50 16.95 -6.90
N ALA A 68 -2.34 16.55 -7.85
CA ALA A 68 -3.78 16.43 -7.69
C ALA A 68 -4.16 15.40 -6.63
N THR A 69 -3.40 14.31 -6.52
CA THR A 69 -3.64 13.28 -5.49
C THR A 69 -3.28 13.79 -4.09
N ILE A 70 -2.15 14.49 -3.93
CA ILE A 70 -1.76 15.13 -2.66
C ILE A 70 -2.82 16.16 -2.23
N ALA A 71 -3.34 16.96 -3.16
CA ALA A 71 -4.39 17.95 -2.85
C ALA A 71 -5.69 17.32 -2.29
N ARG A 72 -5.97 16.03 -2.56
CA ARG A 72 -7.15 15.35 -2.00
C ARG A 72 -7.09 15.22 -0.47
N PHE A 73 -5.92 15.31 0.14
CA PHE A 73 -5.73 15.28 1.60
C PHE A 73 -6.44 16.43 2.32
N GLU A 74 -6.75 17.54 1.64
CA GLU A 74 -7.56 18.62 2.22
C GLU A 74 -8.95 18.15 2.68
N THR A 75 -9.45 17.05 2.11
CA THR A 75 -10.79 16.52 2.39
C THR A 75 -10.78 15.25 3.25
N VAL A 76 -9.59 14.81 3.67
CA VAL A 76 -9.42 13.66 4.57
C VAL A 76 -9.69 14.12 5.99
N ASP A 77 -10.53 13.37 6.71
CA ASP A 77 -10.86 13.58 8.12
C ASP A 77 -10.58 12.35 8.99
N ASP A 78 -10.13 11.24 8.39
CA ASP A 78 -9.77 10.00 9.06
C ASP A 78 -8.30 9.61 8.78
N PRO A 79 -7.51 9.26 9.82
CA PRO A 79 -6.09 8.91 9.64
C PRO A 79 -5.87 7.65 8.82
N VAL A 80 -6.81 6.71 8.84
CA VAL A 80 -6.70 5.47 8.07
C VAL A 80 -6.93 5.76 6.59
N ASP A 81 -7.95 6.54 6.27
CA ASP A 81 -8.20 7.01 4.89
C ASP A 81 -6.98 7.76 4.34
N GLY A 82 -6.33 8.58 5.18
CA GLY A 82 -5.09 9.27 4.84
C GLY A 82 -3.91 8.32 4.57
N GLU A 83 -3.77 7.25 5.35
CA GLU A 83 -2.73 6.24 5.11
C GLU A 83 -2.97 5.49 3.80
N TYR A 84 -4.19 5.03 3.51
CA TYR A 84 -4.48 4.32 2.27
C TYR A 84 -4.35 5.22 1.04
N LEU A 85 -4.71 6.50 1.14
CA LEU A 85 -4.50 7.47 0.06
C LEU A 85 -3.00 7.77 -0.18
N ALA A 86 -2.18 7.80 0.87
CA ALA A 86 -0.73 7.94 0.70
C ALA A 86 -0.12 6.65 0.14
N ALA A 87 -0.60 5.49 0.60
CA ALA A 87 -0.17 4.19 0.14
C ALA A 87 -0.47 3.98 -1.35
N SER A 88 -1.56 4.54 -1.90
CA SER A 88 -1.83 4.46 -3.33
C SER A 88 -0.80 5.17 -4.21
N LEU A 89 -0.15 6.23 -3.71
CA LEU A 89 0.99 6.83 -4.41
C LEU A 89 2.27 6.01 -4.22
N LEU A 90 2.52 5.56 -3.00
CA LEU A 90 3.71 4.74 -2.69
C LEU A 90 3.70 3.37 -3.37
N ALA A 91 2.53 2.86 -3.72
CA ALA A 91 2.39 1.61 -4.45
C ALA A 91 2.72 1.72 -5.94
N ALA A 92 2.97 2.92 -6.47
CA ALA A 92 3.35 3.11 -7.87
C ALA A 92 4.64 2.37 -8.26
N THR A 93 5.50 2.03 -7.30
CA THR A 93 6.74 1.26 -7.50
C THR A 93 6.60 -0.21 -7.11
N TYR A 94 5.38 -0.72 -6.92
CA TYR A 94 5.17 -2.11 -6.52
C TYR A 94 5.86 -3.10 -7.49
N GLY A 95 6.48 -4.14 -6.93
CA GLY A 95 7.32 -5.08 -7.70
C GLY A 95 8.71 -4.53 -8.11
N THR A 96 9.00 -3.26 -7.88
CA THR A 96 10.27 -2.61 -8.24
C THR A 96 10.89 -1.84 -7.06
N PRO A 97 11.21 -2.53 -5.95
CA PRO A 97 11.64 -1.91 -4.69
C PRO A 97 12.93 -1.08 -4.80
N GLU A 98 13.74 -1.30 -5.84
CA GLU A 98 14.90 -0.46 -6.15
C GLU A 98 14.55 1.02 -6.41
N TYR A 99 13.30 1.32 -6.74
CA TYR A 99 12.84 2.69 -7.02
C TYR A 99 12.01 3.33 -5.89
N ASP A 100 11.65 2.56 -4.85
CA ASP A 100 10.81 3.03 -3.74
C ASP A 100 11.35 4.31 -3.10
N GLU A 101 12.67 4.39 -2.87
CA GLU A 101 13.29 5.57 -2.26
C GLU A 101 13.19 6.79 -3.19
N ALA A 102 13.52 6.62 -4.47
CA ALA A 102 13.51 7.72 -5.45
C ALA A 102 12.10 8.31 -5.63
N PHE A 103 11.10 7.45 -5.77
CA PHE A 103 9.69 7.88 -5.89
C PHE A 103 9.19 8.52 -4.59
N ALA A 104 9.53 7.97 -3.43
CA ALA A 104 9.19 8.61 -2.16
C ALA A 104 9.80 10.02 -2.04
N GLN A 105 11.07 10.21 -2.45
CA GLN A 105 11.70 11.54 -2.46
C GLN A 105 11.01 12.49 -3.45
N MET A 106 10.63 12.01 -4.63
CA MET A 106 9.86 12.80 -5.60
C MET A 106 8.53 13.26 -5.00
N PHE A 107 7.76 12.36 -4.38
CA PHE A 107 6.48 12.70 -3.76
C PHE A 107 6.64 13.67 -2.58
N ILE A 108 7.67 13.47 -1.74
CA ILE A 108 8.00 14.39 -0.64
C ILE A 108 8.30 15.78 -1.20
N GLY A 109 9.13 15.88 -2.24
CA GLY A 109 9.47 17.15 -2.88
C GLY A 109 8.24 17.85 -3.48
N GLU A 110 7.33 17.09 -4.08
CA GLU A 110 6.09 17.65 -4.65
C GLU A 110 5.15 18.18 -3.56
N ALA A 111 4.99 17.45 -2.45
CA ALA A 111 4.22 17.92 -1.31
C ALA A 111 4.81 19.21 -0.70
N GLU A 112 6.13 19.31 -0.58
CA GLU A 112 6.77 20.54 -0.08
C GLU A 112 6.50 21.74 -0.99
N LYS A 113 6.48 21.56 -2.32
CA LYS A 113 6.16 22.65 -3.25
C LYS A 113 4.73 23.16 -3.07
N GLN A 114 3.77 22.28 -2.78
CA GLN A 114 2.38 22.68 -2.53
C GLN A 114 2.23 23.53 -1.27
N SER A 115 2.97 23.18 -0.20
CA SER A 115 3.05 23.98 1.03
C SER A 115 1.66 24.31 1.64
N ASP A 116 0.73 23.36 1.61
CA ASP A 116 -0.60 23.50 2.20
C ASP A 116 -0.89 22.42 3.27
N THR A 117 -2.07 22.51 3.89
CA THR A 117 -2.51 21.59 4.95
C THR A 117 -2.67 20.15 4.45
N GLY A 118 -3.07 19.95 3.19
CA GLY A 118 -3.17 18.62 2.57
C GLY A 118 -1.80 17.98 2.40
N ALA A 119 -0.84 18.72 1.87
CA ALA A 119 0.55 18.31 1.74
C ALA A 119 1.19 17.94 3.08
N LEU A 120 0.92 18.71 4.14
CA LEU A 120 1.37 18.37 5.49
C LEU A 120 0.75 17.04 5.99
N GLY A 121 -0.54 16.81 5.75
CA GLY A 121 -1.21 15.55 6.04
C GLY A 121 -0.57 14.36 5.30
N PHE A 122 -0.32 14.53 4.00
CA PHE A 122 0.35 13.53 3.18
C PHE A 122 1.76 13.18 3.70
N LEU A 123 2.59 14.18 3.99
CA LEU A 123 3.95 13.96 4.50
C LEU A 123 3.96 13.20 5.83
N ARG A 124 2.97 13.45 6.71
CA ARG A 124 2.80 12.69 7.96
C ARG A 124 2.46 11.22 7.69
N CYS A 125 1.59 10.94 6.71
CA CYS A 125 1.32 9.56 6.28
C CYS A 125 2.56 8.88 5.68
N VAL A 126 3.29 9.54 4.78
CA VAL A 126 4.53 9.00 4.19
C VAL A 126 5.54 8.65 5.28
N ALA A 127 5.69 9.48 6.30
CA ALA A 127 6.58 9.20 7.43
C ALA A 127 6.20 7.92 8.21
N VAL A 128 4.91 7.60 8.33
CA VAL A 128 4.45 6.36 8.99
C VAL A 128 4.64 5.14 8.08
N LEU A 129 4.37 5.31 6.78
CA LEU A 129 4.31 4.22 5.81
C LEU A 129 5.67 3.81 5.26
N THR A 130 6.68 4.66 5.31
CA THR A 130 8.00 4.37 4.73
C THR A 130 9.03 3.89 5.76
N ALA A 131 10.07 3.22 5.25
CA ALA A 131 11.28 2.89 5.99
C ALA A 131 12.31 4.04 5.90
N GLU A 132 13.44 3.90 6.59
CA GLU A 132 14.56 4.81 6.37
C GLU A 132 15.19 4.58 4.99
N PRO A 133 15.69 5.63 4.31
CA PRO A 133 15.80 7.02 4.78
C PRO A 133 14.55 7.90 4.50
N SER A 134 13.61 7.43 3.67
CA SER A 134 12.43 8.20 3.25
C SER A 134 11.57 8.68 4.41
N ARG A 135 11.46 7.88 5.48
CA ARG A 135 10.77 8.28 6.72
C ARG A 135 11.33 9.57 7.30
N THR A 136 12.66 9.65 7.45
CA THR A 136 13.31 10.83 8.00
C THR A 136 13.08 12.04 7.09
N ALA A 137 13.25 11.87 5.78
CA ALA A 137 13.02 12.94 4.81
C ALA A 137 11.58 13.50 4.88
N ALA A 138 10.57 12.62 4.95
CA ALA A 138 9.17 13.02 5.06
C ALA A 138 8.87 13.78 6.37
N ARG A 139 9.46 13.34 7.48
CA ARG A 139 9.35 14.06 8.77
C ARG A 139 9.97 15.45 8.72
N GLU A 140 11.18 15.54 8.19
CA GLU A 140 11.87 16.82 8.06
C GLU A 140 11.12 17.79 7.14
N ALA A 141 10.54 17.30 6.04
CA ALA A 141 9.66 18.07 5.16
C ALA A 141 8.41 18.55 5.89
N ALA A 142 7.72 17.67 6.62
CA ALA A 142 6.55 18.04 7.42
C ALA A 142 6.90 19.10 8.47
N ASP A 143 8.04 18.98 9.14
CA ASP A 143 8.50 19.94 10.14
C ASP A 143 8.85 21.30 9.52
N ARG A 144 9.36 21.34 8.28
CA ARG A 144 9.55 22.59 7.52
C ARG A 144 8.22 23.29 7.22
N LEU A 145 7.18 22.55 6.82
CA LEU A 145 5.85 23.14 6.59
C LEU A 145 5.25 23.69 7.88
N VAL A 146 5.37 22.98 9.00
CA VAL A 146 4.93 23.46 10.32
C VAL A 146 5.71 24.72 10.72
N ALA A 147 7.03 24.74 10.53
CA ALA A 147 7.86 25.92 10.80
C ALA A 147 7.51 27.13 9.92
N ALA A 148 6.97 26.89 8.72
CA ALA A 148 6.43 27.92 7.83
C ALA A 148 5.04 28.43 8.23
N GLY A 149 4.41 27.83 9.27
CA GLY A 149 3.13 28.23 9.81
C GLY A 149 1.93 27.49 9.21
N ILE A 150 2.16 26.39 8.50
CA ILE A 150 1.08 25.51 8.04
C ILE A 150 0.57 24.71 9.24
N GLU A 151 -0.73 24.82 9.52
CA GLU A 151 -1.38 24.07 10.59
C GLU A 151 -1.68 22.63 10.12
N ALA A 152 -1.34 21.66 10.99
CA ALA A 152 -1.61 20.25 10.74
C ALA A 152 -3.12 19.95 10.86
N PRO A 153 -3.69 19.09 10.00
CA PRO A 153 -5.05 18.60 10.19
C PRO A 153 -5.21 17.89 11.55
N GLU A 154 -6.33 18.07 12.24
CA GLU A 154 -6.56 17.50 13.58
C GLU A 154 -6.37 15.97 13.62
N TRP A 155 -6.81 15.27 12.58
CA TRP A 155 -6.70 13.81 12.46
C TRP A 155 -5.25 13.32 12.44
N THR A 156 -4.29 14.15 12.03
CA THR A 156 -2.87 13.74 11.95
C THR A 156 -2.24 13.53 13.32
N ALA A 157 -2.82 14.07 14.39
CA ALA A 157 -2.35 13.81 15.75
C ALA A 157 -2.45 12.33 16.13
N GLU A 158 -3.42 11.59 15.56
CA GLU A 158 -3.54 10.15 15.77
C GLU A 158 -2.39 9.35 15.11
N LEU A 159 -1.74 9.91 14.08
CA LEU A 159 -0.59 9.27 13.43
C LEU A 159 0.69 9.30 14.29
N ASP A 160 0.78 10.23 15.23
CA ASP A 160 1.91 10.33 16.16
C ASP A 160 1.83 9.27 17.28
N GLU A 161 0.67 8.67 17.50
CA GLU A 161 0.50 7.56 18.44
C GLU A 161 1.15 6.27 17.91
N PRO A 162 1.80 5.47 18.77
CA PRO A 162 2.44 4.24 18.35
C PRO A 162 1.41 3.22 17.88
N VAL A 163 1.70 2.57 16.75
CA VAL A 163 1.00 1.34 16.35
C VAL A 163 1.47 0.20 17.25
N THR A 164 0.52 -0.55 17.80
CA THR A 164 0.78 -1.75 18.59
C THR A 164 0.10 -2.97 18.01
N GLY A 165 0.76 -4.12 18.15
CA GLY A 165 0.19 -5.40 17.78
C GLY A 165 -0.83 -5.90 18.79
N VAL A 166 -1.96 -6.46 18.32
CA VAL A 166 -3.05 -6.92 19.20
C VAL A 166 -3.19 -8.45 19.17
N GLU A 167 -3.54 -9.01 18.01
CA GLU A 167 -3.86 -10.43 17.87
C GLU A 167 -3.40 -10.98 16.52
N TYR A 168 -2.86 -12.20 16.53
CA TYR A 168 -2.37 -12.92 15.34
C TYR A 168 -2.84 -14.36 15.33
N LEU A 169 -3.46 -14.75 14.23
CA LEU A 169 -4.13 -16.04 14.09
C LEU A 169 -3.81 -16.63 12.71
N ARG A 170 -3.77 -17.96 12.65
CA ARG A 170 -3.57 -18.73 11.41
C ARG A 170 -4.63 -19.81 11.28
N TRP A 171 -5.24 -19.91 10.10
CA TRP A 171 -6.07 -21.05 9.72
C TRP A 171 -5.35 -21.82 8.61
N PRO A 172 -5.14 -23.13 8.74
CA PRO A 172 -4.68 -23.94 7.62
C PRO A 172 -5.80 -24.04 6.58
N ALA A 173 -5.47 -23.94 5.30
CA ALA A 173 -6.43 -24.19 4.24
C ALA A 173 -6.97 -25.62 4.32
N ALA A 174 -8.25 -25.82 4.00
CA ALA A 174 -8.93 -27.10 4.17
C ALA A 174 -8.35 -28.24 3.28
N ASP A 175 -7.79 -27.87 2.13
CA ASP A 175 -7.07 -28.76 1.20
C ASP A 175 -5.60 -28.97 1.58
N GLY A 176 -5.09 -28.20 2.54
CA GLY A 176 -3.69 -28.20 2.95
C GLY A 176 -2.75 -27.51 1.96
N GLN A 177 -3.28 -26.69 1.05
CA GLN A 177 -2.53 -26.00 -0.01
C GLN A 177 -2.27 -24.52 0.31
N GLY A 178 -2.32 -24.15 1.59
CA GLY A 178 -2.08 -22.78 1.99
C GLY A 178 -2.52 -22.48 3.42
N SER A 179 -2.59 -21.19 3.74
CA SER A 179 -3.12 -20.73 5.02
C SER A 179 -3.71 -19.33 4.93
N VAL A 180 -4.62 -19.02 5.83
CA VAL A 180 -5.11 -17.65 6.06
C VAL A 180 -4.40 -17.11 7.29
N LEU A 181 -3.77 -15.96 7.19
CA LEU A 181 -3.22 -15.22 8.33
C LEU A 181 -4.13 -14.06 8.67
N TYR A 182 -4.36 -13.84 9.94
CA TYR A 182 -5.04 -12.66 10.48
C TYR A 182 -4.09 -11.91 11.38
N GLY A 183 -3.97 -10.61 11.18
CA GLY A 183 -3.24 -9.72 12.06
C GLY A 183 -4.06 -8.47 12.36
N SER A 184 -4.04 -8.05 13.63
CA SER A 184 -4.71 -6.82 14.07
C SER A 184 -3.75 -5.89 14.79
N PHE A 185 -3.97 -4.60 14.62
CA PHE A 185 -3.13 -3.51 15.08
C PHE A 185 -3.99 -2.40 15.67
N GLU A 186 -3.52 -1.81 16.76
CA GLU A 186 -4.17 -0.68 17.41
C GLU A 186 -3.32 0.58 17.32
N ARG A 187 -3.94 1.71 17.01
CA ARG A 187 -3.35 3.06 17.14
C ARG A 187 -4.42 4.04 17.61
N ALA A 188 -4.09 4.88 18.59
CA ALA A 188 -5.02 5.88 19.15
C ALA A 188 -6.39 5.30 19.56
N GLY A 189 -6.44 4.03 20.01
CA GLY A 189 -7.67 3.32 20.39
C GLY A 189 -8.51 2.83 19.21
N ARG A 190 -8.04 2.98 17.97
CA ARG A 190 -8.63 2.39 16.76
C ARG A 190 -7.98 1.06 16.47
N LEU A 191 -8.79 0.07 16.14
CA LEU A 191 -8.36 -1.27 15.79
C LEU A 191 -8.61 -1.51 14.31
N ASP A 192 -7.55 -1.87 13.58
CA ASP A 192 -7.59 -2.28 12.18
C ASP A 192 -6.90 -3.64 12.03
N GLY A 193 -7.12 -4.32 10.92
CA GLY A 193 -6.44 -5.58 10.65
C GLY A 193 -6.45 -5.97 9.20
N VAL A 194 -5.89 -7.14 8.93
CA VAL A 194 -5.75 -7.70 7.59
C VAL A 194 -5.96 -9.20 7.64
N LEU A 195 -6.61 -9.73 6.61
CA LEU A 195 -6.50 -11.14 6.24
C LEU A 195 -5.55 -11.27 5.06
N LEU A 196 -4.62 -12.22 5.16
CA LEU A 196 -3.66 -12.56 4.12
C LEU A 196 -3.90 -14.02 3.73
N PHE A 197 -4.20 -14.26 2.47
CA PHE A 197 -4.33 -15.61 1.93
C PHE A 197 -3.00 -16.02 1.34
N VAL A 198 -2.37 -17.04 1.93
CA VAL A 198 -1.08 -17.58 1.54
C VAL A 198 -1.30 -18.85 0.74
N ASP A 199 -0.80 -18.90 -0.49
CA ASP A 199 -0.89 -20.05 -1.38
C ASP A 199 0.45 -20.82 -1.37
N ASP A 200 0.45 -22.02 -0.79
CA ASP A 200 1.66 -22.86 -0.71
C ASP A 200 2.02 -23.48 -2.08
N GLU A 201 1.08 -23.55 -3.03
CA GLU A 201 1.34 -23.98 -4.41
C GLU A 201 2.00 -22.88 -5.23
N ASP A 202 1.72 -21.62 -4.91
CA ASP A 202 2.38 -20.45 -5.49
C ASP A 202 3.57 -19.99 -4.64
N CYS A 203 4.40 -20.94 -4.22
CA CYS A 203 5.63 -20.70 -3.45
C CYS A 203 5.44 -19.97 -2.12
N GLY A 204 4.24 -20.02 -1.54
CA GLY A 204 3.88 -19.31 -0.33
C GLY A 204 3.58 -17.83 -0.57
N ALA A 205 3.25 -17.41 -1.80
CA ALA A 205 2.91 -16.04 -2.12
C ALA A 205 1.58 -15.61 -1.48
N ALA A 206 1.48 -14.31 -1.20
CA ALA A 206 0.23 -13.67 -0.87
C ALA A 206 -0.68 -13.65 -2.11
N ASN A 207 -1.69 -14.51 -2.13
CA ASN A 207 -2.65 -14.58 -3.23
C ASN A 207 -3.71 -13.47 -3.14
N ASP A 208 -4.12 -13.11 -1.91
CA ASP A 208 -5.10 -12.06 -1.67
C ASP A 208 -4.83 -11.35 -0.32
N LEU A 209 -5.18 -10.06 -0.27
CA LEU A 209 -5.01 -9.16 0.86
C LEU A 209 -6.32 -8.39 1.12
N ALA A 210 -7.01 -8.74 2.21
CA ALA A 210 -8.23 -8.06 2.60
C ALA A 210 -7.99 -7.18 3.84
N PRO A 211 -7.91 -5.84 3.70
CA PRO A 211 -7.85 -4.95 4.85
C PRO A 211 -9.22 -4.79 5.51
N PHE A 212 -9.24 -4.71 6.84
CA PHE A 212 -10.46 -4.47 7.62
C PHE A 212 -10.24 -3.30 8.56
N LEU A 213 -11.00 -2.23 8.31
CA LEU A 213 -10.87 -0.97 9.02
C LEU A 213 -11.99 -0.82 10.04
N GLY A 214 -11.64 -0.48 11.28
CA GLY A 214 -12.58 -0.26 12.38
C GLY A 214 -13.52 -1.44 12.66
N GLU A 215 -14.84 -1.18 12.69
CA GLU A 215 -15.87 -2.15 13.11
C GLU A 215 -15.96 -3.39 12.21
N GLY A 216 -15.45 -3.33 10.98
CA GLY A 216 -15.47 -4.44 10.03
C GLY A 216 -14.59 -5.63 10.46
N LEU A 217 -13.58 -5.39 11.30
CA LEU A 217 -12.61 -6.40 11.69
C LEU A 217 -13.22 -7.56 12.49
N ALA A 218 -14.10 -7.24 13.46
CA ALA A 218 -14.74 -8.26 14.29
C ALA A 218 -15.68 -9.17 13.47
N GLU A 219 -16.35 -8.58 12.47
CA GLU A 219 -17.22 -9.33 11.57
C GLU A 219 -16.41 -10.19 10.61
N ALA A 220 -15.35 -9.64 10.01
CA ALA A 220 -14.43 -10.39 9.16
C ALA A 220 -13.86 -11.61 9.90
N ARG A 221 -13.40 -11.39 11.14
CA ARG A 221 -12.92 -12.45 12.02
C ARG A 221 -13.95 -13.56 12.21
N ARG A 222 -15.19 -13.19 12.55
CA ARG A 222 -16.30 -14.13 12.76
C ARG A 222 -16.59 -14.93 11.49
N LEU A 223 -16.64 -14.26 10.34
CA LEU A 223 -16.91 -14.91 9.05
C LEU A 223 -15.78 -15.86 8.64
N THR A 224 -14.52 -15.52 8.90
CA THR A 224 -13.40 -16.43 8.69
C THR A 224 -13.51 -17.66 9.59
N ASP A 225 -13.81 -17.48 10.88
CA ASP A 225 -14.01 -18.60 11.82
C ASP A 225 -15.20 -19.51 11.41
N GLU A 226 -16.21 -18.98 10.72
CA GLU A 226 -17.35 -19.75 10.20
C GLU A 226 -17.05 -20.48 8.87
N ARG A 227 -16.20 -19.88 8.03
CA ARG A 227 -15.80 -20.43 6.72
C ARG A 227 -14.76 -21.53 6.86
N GLU A 228 -13.81 -21.35 7.76
CA GLU A 228 -12.68 -22.26 7.90
C GLU A 228 -13.05 -23.55 8.65
N SER A 229 -12.54 -24.67 8.13
CA SER A 229 -12.88 -26.00 8.66
C SER A 229 -12.23 -26.31 10.00
N ALA A 230 -11.13 -25.61 10.31
CA ALA A 230 -10.40 -25.68 11.57
C ALA A 230 -10.46 -24.33 12.28
N PRO A 231 -10.41 -24.28 13.63
CA PRO A 231 -10.34 -23.01 14.34
C PRO A 231 -8.99 -22.33 14.09
N GLY A 232 -8.98 -21.00 14.12
CA GLY A 232 -7.76 -20.22 14.01
C GLY A 232 -6.82 -20.50 15.20
N GLU A 233 -5.57 -20.82 14.89
CA GLU A 233 -4.50 -21.06 15.86
C GLU A 233 -3.81 -19.73 16.20
N PRO A 234 -3.74 -19.32 17.48
CA PRO A 234 -2.96 -18.16 17.87
C PRO A 234 -1.48 -18.39 17.58
N ILE A 235 -0.84 -17.43 16.92
CA ILE A 235 0.61 -17.48 16.63
C ILE A 235 1.35 -16.30 17.28
N PRO A 236 2.64 -16.45 17.61
CA PRO A 236 3.45 -15.34 18.10
C PRO A 236 3.58 -14.20 17.07
N ALA A 237 3.77 -12.98 17.54
CA ALA A 237 3.89 -11.79 16.68
C ALA A 237 5.07 -11.87 15.71
N GLU A 238 6.21 -12.40 16.16
CA GLU A 238 7.39 -12.64 15.34
C GLU A 238 7.16 -13.69 14.26
N GLU A 239 6.31 -14.69 14.53
CA GLU A 239 5.96 -15.73 13.57
C GLU A 239 4.98 -15.17 12.52
N PHE A 240 3.96 -14.41 12.95
CA PHE A 240 3.09 -13.69 12.03
C PHE A 240 3.89 -12.75 11.12
N ARG A 241 4.81 -11.96 11.69
CA ARG A 241 5.68 -11.08 10.92
C ARG A 241 6.47 -11.84 9.87
N TRP A 242 7.07 -12.96 10.26
CA TRP A 242 7.87 -13.78 9.35
C TRP A 242 7.04 -14.35 8.20
N GLN A 243 5.86 -14.93 8.48
CA GLN A 243 4.99 -15.52 7.45
C GLN A 243 4.41 -14.46 6.51
N ALA A 244 3.90 -13.36 7.06
CA ALA A 244 3.34 -12.28 6.25
C ALA A 244 4.41 -11.64 5.36
N GLN A 245 5.61 -11.38 5.90
CA GLN A 245 6.68 -10.78 5.11
C GLN A 245 7.16 -11.73 4.00
N ALA A 246 7.30 -13.03 4.28
CA ALA A 246 7.66 -14.02 3.26
C ALA A 246 6.63 -14.07 2.12
N ALA A 247 5.34 -14.06 2.45
CA ALA A 247 4.27 -14.12 1.45
C ALA A 247 4.20 -12.86 0.58
N LEU A 248 4.34 -11.68 1.18
CA LEU A 248 4.39 -10.41 0.45
C LEU A 248 5.64 -10.32 -0.45
N ASP A 249 6.80 -10.78 0.04
CA ASP A 249 8.03 -10.78 -0.77
C ASP A 249 7.94 -11.73 -1.96
N ALA A 250 7.29 -12.89 -1.79
CA ALA A 250 7.03 -13.83 -2.89
C ALA A 250 6.08 -13.24 -3.94
N ARG A 251 4.97 -12.61 -3.51
CA ARG A 251 4.01 -11.95 -4.42
C ARG A 251 4.66 -10.81 -5.20
N ALA A 252 5.42 -9.93 -4.53
CA ALA A 252 6.12 -8.84 -5.19
C ALA A 252 7.10 -9.33 -6.26
N LEU A 253 7.75 -10.49 -6.07
CA LEU A 253 8.59 -11.10 -7.09
C LEU A 253 7.76 -11.62 -8.28
N HIS A 254 6.60 -12.22 -8.04
CA HIS A 254 5.71 -12.69 -9.10
C HIS A 254 5.22 -11.52 -9.96
N GLU A 255 4.85 -10.40 -9.33
CA GLU A 255 4.43 -9.22 -10.06
C GLU A 255 5.55 -8.56 -10.85
N ARG A 256 6.76 -8.50 -10.28
CA ARG A 256 7.94 -8.11 -11.05
C ARG A 256 8.11 -8.98 -12.31
N ALA A 257 7.98 -10.29 -12.18
CA ALA A 257 8.11 -11.20 -13.31
C ALA A 257 7.00 -10.97 -14.36
N ILE A 258 5.77 -10.68 -13.94
CA ILE A 258 4.65 -10.30 -14.83
C ILE A 258 4.99 -9.01 -15.60
N LEU A 259 5.46 -7.97 -14.91
CA LEU A 259 5.87 -6.69 -15.53
C LEU A 259 7.05 -6.87 -16.50
N GLU A 260 8.05 -7.67 -16.15
CA GLU A 260 9.20 -7.98 -17.02
C GLU A 260 8.79 -8.75 -18.29
N LEU A 261 7.69 -9.50 -18.24
CA LEU A 261 7.08 -10.16 -19.39
C LEU A 261 6.21 -9.21 -20.23
N GLY A 262 6.05 -7.95 -19.82
CA GLY A 262 5.20 -6.96 -20.47
C GLY A 262 3.71 -7.31 -20.36
N LEU A 263 3.33 -8.04 -19.31
CA LEU A 263 1.95 -8.34 -18.98
C LEU A 263 1.43 -7.30 -18.00
N ASP A 264 0.17 -6.92 -18.18
CA ASP A 264 -0.50 -6.03 -17.23
C ASP A 264 -0.79 -6.79 -15.93
N PRO A 265 -0.63 -6.14 -14.76
CA PRO A 265 -1.03 -6.72 -13.49
C PRO A 265 -2.54 -6.96 -13.45
N GLU A 266 -2.98 -7.86 -12.57
CA GLU A 266 -4.40 -8.13 -12.36
C GLU A 266 -5.08 -6.89 -11.76
N GLU A 267 -6.17 -6.45 -12.40
CA GLU A 267 -7.01 -5.38 -11.85
C GLU A 267 -7.87 -5.93 -10.69
N PRO A 268 -8.20 -5.10 -9.69
CA PRO A 268 -9.13 -5.48 -8.64
C PRO A 268 -10.47 -5.92 -9.23
N GLU A 269 -11.09 -6.92 -8.61
CA GLU A 269 -12.33 -7.51 -9.11
C GLU A 269 -13.51 -6.55 -9.01
N GLU A 270 -13.55 -5.75 -7.94
CA GLU A 270 -14.55 -4.70 -7.73
C GLU A 270 -13.93 -3.31 -7.74
N GLU A 271 -14.66 -2.32 -8.27
CA GLU A 271 -14.21 -0.92 -8.35
C GLU A 271 -13.96 -0.30 -6.97
N ASP A 272 -14.61 -0.81 -5.93
CA ASP A 272 -14.50 -0.35 -4.53
C ASP A 272 -13.44 -1.13 -3.72
N ASP A 273 -12.80 -2.16 -4.29
CA ASP A 273 -11.78 -2.93 -3.60
C ASP A 273 -10.48 -2.12 -3.46
N VAL A 274 -9.80 -2.32 -2.33
CA VAL A 274 -8.48 -1.73 -2.13
C VAL A 274 -7.47 -2.59 -2.88
N PRO A 275 -6.69 -2.03 -3.83
CA PRO A 275 -5.69 -2.81 -4.53
C PRO A 275 -4.67 -3.43 -3.58
N HIS A 276 -4.18 -4.63 -3.92
CA HIS A 276 -3.33 -5.41 -3.02
C HIS A 276 -2.02 -4.66 -2.74
N GLU A 277 -1.48 -3.93 -3.72
CA GLU A 277 -0.25 -3.17 -3.62
C GLU A 277 -0.36 -2.03 -2.59
N VAL A 278 -1.55 -1.43 -2.49
CA VAL A 278 -1.87 -0.41 -1.49
C VAL A 278 -1.92 -1.04 -0.10
N THR A 279 -2.58 -2.20 0.02
CA THR A 279 -2.66 -2.93 1.28
C THR A 279 -1.29 -3.45 1.74
N ASP A 280 -0.44 -3.89 0.81
CA ASP A 280 0.93 -4.34 1.07
C ASP A 280 1.76 -3.19 1.70
N VAL A 281 1.73 -1.98 1.12
CA VAL A 281 2.45 -0.81 1.67
C VAL A 281 2.06 -0.55 3.13
N VAL A 282 0.75 -0.55 3.42
CA VAL A 282 0.24 -0.36 4.79
C VAL A 282 0.68 -1.52 5.69
N LEU A 283 0.52 -2.76 5.24
CA LEU A 283 0.86 -3.94 6.02
C LEU A 283 2.36 -4.00 6.34
N ARG A 284 3.26 -3.73 5.38
CA ARG A 284 4.70 -3.62 5.62
C ARG A 284 5.01 -2.58 6.69
N ALA A 285 4.27 -1.47 6.71
CA ALA A 285 4.42 -0.48 7.78
C ALA A 285 4.06 -1.01 9.16
N ARG A 286 2.98 -1.78 9.25
CA ARG A 286 2.56 -2.47 10.47
C ARG A 286 3.53 -3.57 10.89
N LEU A 287 4.04 -4.37 9.96
CA LEU A 287 5.00 -5.44 10.25
C LEU A 287 6.30 -4.92 10.88
N ARG A 288 6.73 -3.69 10.52
CA ARG A 288 7.94 -3.08 11.10
C ARG A 288 7.86 -2.83 12.60
N VAL A 289 6.66 -2.72 13.19
CA VAL A 289 6.51 -2.52 14.65
C VAL A 289 6.57 -3.82 15.44
N LEU A 290 6.47 -4.97 14.76
CA LEU A 290 6.49 -6.27 15.41
C LEU A 290 7.93 -6.74 15.70
N PRO A 291 8.13 -7.66 16.66
CA PRO A 291 9.46 -8.21 16.91
C PRO A 291 10.06 -8.85 15.66
N MET A 292 11.37 -8.69 15.47
CA MET A 292 12.08 -9.37 14.38
C MET A 292 12.10 -10.88 14.63
N PRO A 293 11.84 -11.71 13.61
CA PRO A 293 12.00 -13.15 13.74
C PRO A 293 13.48 -13.54 13.82
N ASP A 294 13.80 -14.56 14.61
CA ASP A 294 15.13 -15.17 14.66
C ASP A 294 15.43 -16.04 13.42
N LYS A 295 14.41 -16.32 12.61
CA LYS A 295 14.50 -17.14 11.39
C LYS A 295 14.78 -16.25 10.18
N PRO A 296 15.70 -16.65 9.27
CA PRO A 296 15.85 -15.96 8.00
C PRO A 296 14.58 -16.11 7.16
N LEU A 297 14.27 -15.11 6.34
CA LEU A 297 13.23 -15.24 5.33
C LEU A 297 13.60 -16.33 4.31
N PRO A 298 12.61 -17.07 3.78
CA PRO A 298 12.87 -18.06 2.76
C PRO A 298 13.45 -17.39 1.50
N VAL A 299 14.39 -18.07 0.83
CA VAL A 299 14.84 -17.65 -0.49
C VAL A 299 13.77 -18.13 -1.48
N HIS A 300 13.13 -17.17 -2.15
CA HIS A 300 12.18 -17.49 -3.19
C HIS A 300 12.90 -17.98 -4.45
N VAL A 301 12.50 -19.13 -4.98
CA VAL A 301 13.09 -19.76 -6.17
C VAL A 301 11.96 -20.25 -7.06
N HIS A 302 11.78 -19.64 -8.24
CA HIS A 302 10.80 -20.13 -9.21
C HIS A 302 11.15 -21.55 -9.66
N PRO A 303 10.23 -22.53 -9.53
CA PRO A 303 10.48 -23.91 -9.95
C PRO A 303 10.81 -24.05 -11.44
N GLU A 304 10.40 -23.09 -12.26
CA GLU A 304 10.59 -23.10 -13.72
C GLU A 304 11.89 -22.44 -14.22
N LEU A 305 12.71 -21.87 -13.32
CA LEU A 305 13.97 -21.19 -13.65
C LEU A 305 15.22 -21.91 -13.11
N GLY A 306 15.08 -23.15 -12.61
CA GLY A 306 16.14 -23.99 -12.05
C GLY A 306 16.74 -25.04 -12.99
#